data_AF-A0A2V5T8P2-F1
#
_entry.id   AF-A0A2V5T8P2-F1
#
_cell.length_a   1.000
_cell.length_b   1.000
_cell.length_c   1.000
_cell.angle_alpha   90.00
_cell.angle_beta   90.00
_cell.angle_gamma   90.00
#
_symmetry.space_group_name_H-M   'P 1'
#
loop_
_entity.id
_entity.type
_entity.pdbx_description
1 polymer ?
#
loop_
_entity_poly.entity_id
_entity_poly.type
_entity_poly.pdbx_seq_one_letter_code
_entity_poly.pdbx_strand_id
1 'polypeptide(L)'
;MLDRKPVLVMLLGLIFLSFFGTLGVSAAMFPDNYDWRYRVISNLLSPRDNPHHYWLSACGISLAALLMLPLAGYLRRHLEITSPRAALVSGGAFAAGTVALICACLVVPQHVHAVLGIRRLHELLARSSAAFMAIGMLFGCWCAWKGRKRGLFWTWSLATLVPLVGLFCSECLLLLTRLEPSWAMPIRGALRHSVFWHLGFWEWTGAAAVFVFLCAAVFLSPPNGTPVDYRSP
;
A
#
# COMPACT_ATOMS: atom_id res chain seq x y z
N MET A 1 24.06 -1.17 -22.42
CA MET A 1 22.81 -0.98 -21.65
C MET A 1 23.20 -0.70 -20.22
N LEU A 2 23.10 0.56 -19.76
CA LEU A 2 23.32 0.91 -18.35
C LEU A 2 22.47 -0.01 -17.47
N ASP A 3 23.11 -0.60 -16.46
CA ASP A 3 22.45 -1.43 -15.47
C ASP A 3 21.29 -0.62 -14.87
N ARG A 4 20.04 -1.05 -15.10
CA ARG A 4 18.85 -0.26 -14.72
C ARG A 4 18.61 -0.31 -13.20
N LYS A 5 19.33 -1.19 -12.51
CA LYS A 5 19.22 -1.42 -11.06
C LYS A 5 19.55 -0.18 -10.22
N PRO A 6 20.67 0.55 -10.40
CA PRO A 6 20.94 1.79 -9.66
C PRO A 6 19.83 2.84 -9.79
N VAL A 7 19.24 3.00 -10.99
CA VAL A 7 18.12 3.94 -11.20
C VAL A 7 16.88 3.50 -10.41
N LEU A 8 16.54 2.21 -10.43
CA LEU A 8 15.42 1.66 -9.66
C LEU A 8 15.65 1.79 -8.15
N VAL A 9 16.87 1.58 -7.67
CA VAL A 9 17.24 1.76 -6.26
C VAL A 9 17.13 3.22 -5.85
N MET A 10 17.60 4.15 -6.68
CA MET A 10 17.45 5.59 -6.45
C MET A 10 15.96 5.97 -6.40
N LEU A 11 15.15 5.46 -7.33
CA LEU A 11 13.69 5.68 -7.32
C LEU A 11 13.05 5.16 -6.03
N LEU A 12 13.41 3.96 -5.56
CA LEU A 12 12.91 3.44 -4.28
C LEU A 12 13.30 4.35 -3.10
N GLY A 13 14.54 4.84 -3.07
CA GLY A 13 15.00 5.78 -2.05
C GLY A 13 14.19 7.08 -2.07
N LEU A 14 13.95 7.64 -3.25
CA LEU A 14 13.14 8.86 -3.40
C LEU A 14 11.67 8.62 -3.01
N ILE A 15 11.08 7.48 -3.38
CA ILE A 15 9.72 7.09 -2.96
C ILE A 15 9.66 6.99 -1.44
N PHE A 16 10.65 6.35 -0.79
CA PHE A 16 10.70 6.19 0.65
C PHE A 16 10.78 7.54 1.37
N LEU A 17 11.73 8.38 0.97
CA LEU A 17 11.92 9.70 1.58
C LEU A 17 10.71 10.60 1.34
N SER A 18 10.14 10.59 0.14
CA SER A 18 8.96 11.36 -0.21
C SER A 18 7.73 10.90 0.58
N PHE A 19 7.50 9.59 0.71
CA PHE A 19 6.35 9.05 1.42
C PHE A 19 6.56 9.08 2.94
N PHE A 20 7.47 8.27 3.47
CA PHE A 20 7.65 8.10 4.91
C PHE A 20 8.34 9.30 5.57
N GLY A 21 9.24 9.99 4.87
CA GLY A 21 9.88 11.19 5.40
C GLY A 21 8.88 12.32 5.63
N THR A 22 8.05 12.63 4.64
CA THR A 22 7.03 13.69 4.79
C THR A 22 5.93 13.31 5.77
N LEU A 23 5.52 12.03 5.80
CA LEU A 23 4.57 11.55 6.82
C LEU A 23 5.16 11.62 8.23
N GLY A 24 6.43 11.28 8.41
CA GLY A 24 7.12 11.36 9.71
C GLY A 24 7.23 12.80 10.21
N VAL A 25 7.63 13.74 9.34
CA VAL A 25 7.68 15.16 9.69
C VAL A 25 6.27 15.70 9.99
N SER A 26 5.27 15.36 9.16
CA SER A 26 3.89 15.79 9.37
C SER A 26 3.29 15.23 10.67
N ALA A 27 3.60 13.97 11.01
CA ALA A 27 3.19 13.36 12.28
C ALA A 27 3.87 14.02 13.49
N ALA A 28 5.15 14.42 13.36
CA ALA A 28 5.86 15.14 14.41
C ALA A 28 5.33 16.57 14.62
N MET A 29 4.77 17.17 13.57
CA MET A 29 4.15 18.51 13.60
C MET A 29 2.63 18.45 13.82
N PHE A 30 2.07 17.26 14.08
CA PHE A 30 0.63 17.10 14.21
C PHE A 30 0.14 17.82 15.48
N PRO A 31 -1.02 18.52 15.45
CA PRO A 31 -1.49 19.31 16.60
C PRO A 31 -1.72 18.50 17.88
N ASP A 32 -2.16 17.24 17.71
CA ASP A 32 -2.27 16.27 18.80
C ASP A 32 -1.08 15.30 18.78
N ASN A 33 -0.94 14.46 19.81
CA ASN A 33 -0.09 13.28 19.70
C ASN A 33 -0.61 12.35 18.59
N TYR A 34 0.17 12.20 17.52
CA TYR A 34 -0.13 11.27 16.43
C TYR A 34 0.38 9.87 16.77
N ASP A 35 -0.54 8.99 17.20
CA ASP A 35 -0.25 7.56 17.33
C ASP A 35 -0.70 6.81 16.07
N TRP A 36 0.26 6.37 15.26
CA TRP A 36 0.05 5.62 14.02
C TRP A 36 -0.72 4.31 14.22
N ARG A 37 -0.72 3.75 15.43
CA ARG A 37 -1.47 2.54 15.77
C ARG A 37 -2.97 2.77 15.71
N TYR A 38 -3.40 3.99 16.01
CA TYR A 38 -4.81 4.33 16.23
C TYR A 38 -5.34 5.35 15.22
N ARG A 39 -4.46 6.19 14.66
CA ARG A 39 -4.80 7.23 13.68
C ARG A 39 -4.47 6.80 12.26
N VAL A 40 -5.33 7.20 11.34
CA VAL A 40 -5.22 6.90 9.90
C VAL A 40 -4.25 7.88 9.23
N ILE A 41 -3.63 7.45 8.14
CA ILE A 41 -2.75 8.30 7.33
C ILE A 41 -3.55 9.50 6.83
N SER A 42 -4.82 9.31 6.48
CA SER A 42 -5.72 10.37 6.02
C SER A 42 -5.88 11.54 7.02
N ASN A 43 -5.69 11.35 8.33
CA ASN A 43 -5.67 12.46 9.29
C ASN A 43 -4.50 13.43 8.99
N LEU A 44 -3.35 12.92 8.55
CA LEU A 44 -2.19 13.74 8.22
C LEU A 44 -2.40 14.56 6.94
N LEU A 45 -3.31 14.13 6.04
CA LEU A 45 -3.62 14.80 4.77
C LEU A 45 -4.87 15.71 4.86
N SER A 46 -5.57 15.67 5.98
CA SER A 46 -6.85 16.36 6.17
C SER A 46 -6.61 17.75 6.76
N PRO A 47 -7.03 18.86 6.11
CA PRO A 47 -6.95 20.20 6.69
C PRO A 47 -7.79 20.34 7.96
N ARG A 48 -8.74 19.43 8.20
CA ARG A 48 -9.51 19.40 9.43
C ARG A 48 -8.67 18.92 10.61
N ASP A 49 -7.87 17.89 10.40
CA ASP A 49 -7.13 17.22 11.47
C ASP A 49 -5.68 17.74 11.59
N ASN A 50 -5.11 18.21 10.47
CA ASN A 50 -3.77 18.79 10.37
C ASN A 50 -3.79 20.15 9.62
N PRO A 51 -4.45 21.19 10.16
CA PRO A 51 -4.73 22.43 9.43
C PRO A 51 -3.49 23.15 8.90
N HIS A 52 -2.38 23.08 9.61
CA HIS A 52 -1.17 23.83 9.26
C HIS A 52 -0.20 23.06 8.36
N HIS A 53 -0.23 21.72 8.38
CA HIS A 53 0.81 20.90 7.75
C HIS A 53 0.27 19.77 6.85
N TYR A 54 -1.04 19.72 6.57
CA TYR A 54 -1.63 18.67 5.73
C TYR A 54 -1.00 18.58 4.33
N TRP A 55 -0.59 19.73 3.78
CA TRP A 55 0.01 19.85 2.46
C TRP A 55 1.32 19.07 2.36
N LEU A 56 2.08 18.94 3.46
CA LEU A 56 3.37 18.25 3.47
C LEU A 56 3.18 16.77 3.15
N SER A 57 2.25 16.11 3.84
CA SER A 57 1.88 14.72 3.59
C SER A 57 1.25 14.53 2.21
N ALA A 58 0.36 15.44 1.80
CA ALA A 58 -0.28 15.36 0.49
C ALA A 58 0.73 15.46 -0.67
N CYS A 59 1.66 16.43 -0.61
CA CYS A 59 2.72 16.58 -1.60
C CYS A 59 3.68 15.39 -1.60
N GLY A 60 4.09 14.92 -0.43
CA GLY A 60 5.01 13.78 -0.31
C GLY A 60 4.43 12.47 -0.83
N ILE A 61 3.16 12.17 -0.53
CA ILE A 61 2.47 11.00 -1.07
C ILE A 61 2.24 11.15 -2.56
N SER A 62 1.85 12.33 -3.04
CA SER A 62 1.63 12.57 -4.48
C SER A 62 2.93 12.37 -5.28
N LEU A 63 4.04 12.92 -4.80
CA LEU A 63 5.36 12.75 -5.41
C LEU A 63 5.80 11.28 -5.36
N ALA A 64 5.61 10.59 -4.24
CA ALA A 64 5.91 9.17 -4.13
C ALA A 64 5.09 8.34 -5.14
N ALA A 65 3.80 8.62 -5.27
CA ALA A 65 2.93 7.96 -6.25
C ALA A 65 3.39 8.22 -7.69
N LEU A 66 3.75 9.46 -8.05
CA LEU A 66 4.31 9.76 -9.36
C LEU A 66 5.59 8.95 -9.65
N LEU A 67 6.47 8.83 -8.65
CA LEU A 67 7.71 8.04 -8.75
C LEU A 67 7.47 6.53 -8.78
N MET A 68 6.30 6.04 -8.34
CA MET A 68 5.90 4.63 -8.45
C MET A 68 5.45 4.23 -9.87
N LEU A 69 5.03 5.16 -10.73
CA LEU A 69 4.55 4.84 -12.08
C LEU A 69 5.58 4.07 -12.95
N PRO A 70 6.87 4.46 -13.00
CA PRO A 70 7.89 3.67 -13.69
C PRO A 70 8.06 2.25 -13.11
N LEU A 71 7.84 2.08 -11.81
CA LEU A 71 7.91 0.76 -11.15
C LEU A 71 6.75 -0.14 -11.55
N ALA A 72 5.56 0.39 -11.82
CA ALA A 72 4.45 -0.40 -12.37
C ALA A 72 4.81 -0.98 -13.75
N GLY A 73 5.45 -0.17 -14.60
CA GLY A 73 5.96 -0.62 -15.91
C GLY A 73 7.10 -1.63 -15.79
N TYR A 74 8.00 -1.45 -14.82
CA TYR A 74 9.05 -2.42 -14.50
C TYR A 74 8.45 -3.76 -14.03
N LEU A 75 7.48 -3.73 -13.10
CA LEU A 75 6.80 -4.90 -12.58
C LEU A 75 6.13 -5.69 -13.70
N ARG A 76 5.38 -5.01 -14.59
CA ARG A 76 4.77 -5.64 -15.76
C ARG A 76 5.79 -6.40 -16.61
N ARG A 77 6.88 -5.73 -17.02
CA ARG A 77 7.94 -6.36 -17.83
C ARG A 77 8.59 -7.55 -17.13
N HIS A 78 8.78 -7.45 -15.81
CA HIS A 78 9.35 -8.54 -15.03
C HIS A 78 8.43 -9.78 -14.99
N LEU A 79 7.14 -9.55 -14.81
CA LEU A 79 6.13 -10.61 -14.71
C LEU A 79 5.76 -11.23 -16.06
N GLU A 80 5.90 -10.47 -17.17
CA GLU A 80 5.58 -10.91 -18.54
C GLU A 80 6.33 -12.21 -18.91
N ILE A 81 7.54 -12.40 -18.39
CA ILE A 81 8.37 -13.61 -18.58
C ILE A 81 7.67 -14.87 -18.03
N THR A 82 6.91 -14.76 -16.93
CA THR A 82 6.26 -15.90 -16.27
C THR A 82 4.80 -16.07 -16.69
N SER A 83 4.08 -14.95 -16.86
CA SER A 83 2.69 -14.95 -17.33
C SER A 83 2.30 -13.58 -17.89
N PRO A 84 2.08 -13.46 -19.21
CA PRO A 84 1.69 -12.20 -19.84
C PRO A 84 0.37 -11.63 -19.32
N ARG A 85 -0.64 -12.49 -19.08
CA ARG A 85 -1.95 -12.06 -18.56
C ARG A 85 -1.86 -11.52 -17.15
N ALA A 86 -1.18 -12.24 -16.26
CA ALA A 86 -1.01 -11.80 -14.87
C ALA A 86 -0.14 -10.54 -14.77
N ALA A 87 0.85 -10.40 -15.65
CA ALA A 87 1.66 -9.19 -15.75
C ALA A 87 0.86 -7.95 -16.18
N LEU A 88 -0.04 -8.11 -17.17
CA LEU A 88 -0.94 -7.05 -17.61
C LEU A 88 -1.86 -6.60 -16.48
N VAL A 89 -2.50 -7.55 -15.78
CA VAL A 89 -3.39 -7.23 -14.66
C VAL A 89 -2.60 -6.62 -13.51
N SER A 90 -1.44 -7.18 -13.15
CA SER A 90 -0.62 -6.69 -12.05
C SER A 90 -0.14 -5.26 -12.30
N GLY A 91 0.51 -5.00 -13.43
CA GLY A 91 1.00 -3.68 -13.78
C GLY A 91 -0.11 -2.65 -14.02
N GLY A 92 -1.21 -3.08 -14.66
CA GLY A 92 -2.38 -2.22 -14.90
C GLY A 92 -3.08 -1.82 -13.61
N ALA A 93 -3.30 -2.78 -12.70
CA ALA A 93 -3.89 -2.50 -11.39
C ALA A 93 -2.96 -1.61 -10.55
N PHE A 94 -1.65 -1.86 -10.52
CA PHE A 94 -0.70 -1.01 -9.79
C PHE A 94 -0.69 0.43 -10.32
N ALA A 95 -0.72 0.61 -11.65
CA ALA A 95 -0.83 1.93 -12.27
C ALA A 95 -2.17 2.62 -11.94
N ALA A 96 -3.29 1.92 -12.04
CA ALA A 96 -4.60 2.44 -11.69
C ALA A 96 -4.68 2.85 -10.21
N GLY A 97 -4.14 2.03 -9.31
CA GLY A 97 -4.05 2.33 -7.88
C GLY A 97 -3.18 3.55 -7.60
N THR A 98 -2.10 3.73 -8.36
CA THR A 98 -1.20 4.89 -8.26
C THR A 98 -1.90 6.18 -8.70
N VAL A 99 -2.63 6.13 -9.82
CA VAL A 99 -3.43 7.26 -10.31
C VAL A 99 -4.52 7.62 -9.30
N ALA A 100 -5.24 6.61 -8.78
CA ALA A 100 -6.24 6.82 -7.74
C ALA A 100 -5.65 7.47 -6.47
N LEU A 101 -4.42 7.10 -6.07
CA LEU A 101 -3.73 7.70 -4.93
C LEU A 101 -3.41 9.18 -5.15
N ILE A 102 -2.91 9.53 -6.34
CA ILE A 102 -2.65 10.93 -6.74
C ILE A 102 -3.96 11.71 -6.67
N CYS A 103 -5.03 11.20 -7.28
CA CYS A 103 -6.35 11.83 -7.24
C CYS A 103 -6.85 12.01 -5.80
N ALA A 104 -6.68 11.00 -4.93
CA ALA A 104 -7.06 11.10 -3.52
C ALA A 104 -6.31 12.23 -2.81
N CYS A 105 -5.03 12.44 -3.10
CA CYS A 105 -4.23 13.51 -2.50
C CYS A 105 -4.63 14.91 -3.02
N LEU A 106 -5.09 15.02 -4.27
CA LEU A 106 -5.59 16.27 -4.84
C LEU A 106 -7.00 16.63 -4.34
N VAL A 107 -7.81 15.62 -4.02
CA VAL A 107 -9.16 15.81 -3.46
C VAL A 107 -9.04 15.99 -1.95
N VAL A 108 -8.87 17.24 -1.52
CA VAL A 108 -8.69 17.59 -0.11
C VAL A 108 -10.06 17.89 0.55
N PRO A 109 -10.53 17.08 1.51
CA PRO A 109 -11.83 17.31 2.15
C PRO A 109 -11.77 18.50 3.12
N GLN A 110 -12.39 19.63 2.75
CA GLN A 110 -12.61 20.77 3.65
C GLN A 110 -14.01 20.75 4.30
N HIS A 111 -14.20 21.47 5.42
CA HIS A 111 -15.46 21.52 6.16
C HIS A 111 -16.68 21.92 5.31
N VAL A 112 -16.51 22.83 4.35
CA VAL A 112 -17.57 23.30 3.45
C VAL A 112 -18.00 22.21 2.45
N HIS A 113 -17.13 21.21 2.23
CA HIS A 113 -17.26 20.23 1.14
C HIS A 113 -17.99 18.94 1.56
N ALA A 114 -18.41 18.83 2.82
CA ALA A 114 -19.33 17.78 3.27
C ALA A 114 -20.68 17.85 2.54
N VAL A 115 -21.09 19.07 2.14
CA VAL A 115 -22.32 19.34 1.37
C VAL A 115 -22.21 18.85 -0.08
N LEU A 116 -21.01 18.84 -0.66
CA LEU A 116 -20.76 18.48 -2.06
C LEU A 116 -20.33 17.02 -2.26
N GLY A 117 -20.33 16.19 -1.21
CA GLY A 117 -19.96 14.77 -1.31
C GLY A 117 -18.47 14.49 -1.55
N ILE A 118 -17.62 15.52 -1.56
CA ILE A 118 -16.17 15.43 -1.86
C ILE A 118 -15.45 14.52 -0.84
N ARG A 119 -15.91 14.48 0.41
CA ARG A 119 -15.39 13.52 1.40
C ARG A 119 -15.60 12.07 0.98
N ARG A 120 -16.79 11.74 0.46
CA ARG A 120 -17.08 10.38 -0.04
C ARG A 120 -16.22 10.06 -1.27
N LEU A 121 -15.95 11.06 -2.11
CA LEU A 121 -15.06 10.91 -3.26
C LEU A 121 -13.61 10.62 -2.82
N HIS A 122 -13.07 11.38 -1.86
CA HIS A 122 -11.74 11.12 -1.30
C HIS A 122 -11.65 9.69 -0.70
N GLU A 123 -12.63 9.32 0.13
CA GLU A 123 -12.70 7.98 0.73
C GLU A 123 -12.79 6.88 -0.34
N LEU A 124 -13.59 7.10 -1.39
CA LEU A 124 -13.71 6.17 -2.52
C LEU A 124 -12.37 6.03 -3.25
N LEU A 125 -11.71 7.14 -3.59
CA LEU A 125 -10.42 7.15 -4.29
C LEU A 125 -9.32 6.47 -3.46
N ALA A 126 -9.26 6.75 -2.17
CA ALA A 126 -8.30 6.12 -1.26
C ALA A 126 -8.53 4.59 -1.16
N ARG A 127 -9.78 4.15 -1.00
CA ARG A 127 -10.13 2.72 -0.99
C ARG A 127 -9.87 2.04 -2.33
N SER A 128 -10.22 2.69 -3.43
CA SER A 128 -9.93 2.19 -4.78
C SER A 128 -8.42 2.06 -5.00
N SER A 129 -7.63 3.03 -4.55
CA SER A 129 -6.17 2.95 -4.60
C SER A 129 -5.64 1.71 -3.88
N ALA A 130 -6.04 1.51 -2.61
CA ALA A 130 -5.64 0.35 -1.82
C ALA A 130 -6.07 -0.98 -2.49
N ALA A 131 -7.31 -1.05 -2.98
CA ALA A 131 -7.84 -2.24 -3.64
C ALA A 131 -7.06 -2.58 -4.93
N PHE A 132 -6.80 -1.59 -5.79
CA PHE A 132 -6.04 -1.80 -7.02
C PHE A 132 -4.57 -2.18 -6.74
N MET A 133 -3.94 -1.59 -5.73
CA MET A 133 -2.60 -2.00 -5.28
C MET A 133 -2.60 -3.47 -4.80
N ALA A 134 -3.59 -3.85 -3.97
CA ALA A 134 -3.73 -5.22 -3.48
C ALA A 134 -3.93 -6.22 -4.63
N ILE A 135 -4.78 -5.91 -5.61
CA ILE A 135 -4.96 -6.72 -6.83
C ILE A 135 -3.61 -6.86 -7.57
N GLY A 136 -2.90 -5.75 -7.74
CA GLY A 136 -1.58 -5.72 -8.37
C GLY A 136 -0.59 -6.68 -7.70
N MET A 137 -0.52 -6.62 -6.37
CA MET A 137 0.34 -7.46 -5.53
C MET A 137 -0.08 -8.93 -5.57
N LEU A 138 -1.37 -9.25 -5.52
CA LEU A 138 -1.88 -10.63 -5.58
C LEU A 138 -1.51 -11.32 -6.90
N PHE A 139 -1.65 -10.63 -8.03
CA PHE A 139 -1.22 -11.17 -9.33
C PHE A 139 0.32 -11.30 -9.41
N GLY A 140 1.06 -10.42 -8.72
CA GLY A 140 2.50 -10.57 -8.52
C GLY A 140 2.85 -11.84 -7.74
N CYS A 141 2.20 -12.09 -6.60
CA CYS A 141 2.33 -13.32 -5.82
C CYS A 141 2.07 -14.55 -6.67
N TRP A 142 0.96 -14.57 -7.40
CA TRP A 142 0.63 -15.66 -8.32
C TRP A 142 1.76 -15.97 -9.30
N CYS A 143 2.36 -14.94 -9.91
CA CYS A 143 3.51 -15.11 -10.78
C CYS A 143 4.75 -15.64 -10.04
N ALA A 144 5.04 -15.15 -8.84
CA ALA A 144 6.16 -15.66 -8.04
C ALA A 144 5.99 -17.13 -7.65
N TRP A 145 4.75 -17.54 -7.34
CA TRP A 145 4.37 -18.92 -7.08
C TRP A 145 4.60 -19.80 -8.31
N LYS A 146 4.11 -19.36 -9.47
CA LYS A 146 4.30 -20.08 -10.73
C LYS A 146 5.77 -20.18 -11.14
N GLY A 147 6.54 -19.10 -10.95
CA GLY A 147 7.96 -19.04 -11.28
C GLY A 147 8.89 -19.72 -10.26
N ARG A 148 8.37 -20.24 -9.15
CA ARG A 148 9.11 -20.91 -8.05
C ARG A 148 10.34 -20.13 -7.55
N LYS A 149 10.32 -18.79 -7.64
CA LYS A 149 11.43 -17.94 -7.20
C LYS A 149 11.38 -17.78 -5.67
N ARG A 150 12.06 -18.66 -4.94
CA ARG A 150 11.99 -18.79 -3.46
C ARG A 150 12.01 -17.46 -2.69
N GLY A 151 12.92 -16.53 -3.02
CA GLY A 151 13.03 -15.24 -2.32
C GLY A 151 11.82 -14.31 -2.57
N LEU A 152 11.40 -14.19 -3.83
CA LEU A 152 10.21 -13.40 -4.20
C LEU A 152 8.92 -14.06 -3.71
N PHE A 153 8.85 -15.39 -3.76
CA PHE A 153 7.73 -16.19 -3.26
C PHE A 153 7.41 -15.80 -1.81
N TRP A 154 8.39 -15.94 -0.90
CA TRP A 154 8.14 -15.68 0.51
C TRP A 154 7.87 -14.21 0.77
N THR A 155 8.71 -13.34 0.21
CA THR A 155 8.61 -11.89 0.50
C THR A 155 7.30 -11.30 -0.01
N TRP A 156 6.90 -11.58 -1.25
CA TRP A 156 5.64 -11.09 -1.79
C TRP A 156 4.42 -11.74 -1.12
N SER A 157 4.47 -13.04 -0.82
CA SER A 157 3.37 -13.70 -0.10
C SER A 157 3.17 -13.11 1.27
N LEU A 158 4.23 -12.91 2.04
CA LEU A 158 4.15 -12.31 3.37
C LEU A 158 3.68 -10.85 3.29
N ALA A 159 4.28 -10.04 2.42
CA ALA A 159 3.92 -8.65 2.25
C ALA A 159 2.47 -8.47 1.77
N THR A 160 1.91 -9.41 1.01
CA THR A 160 0.56 -9.27 0.45
C THR A 160 -0.49 -9.97 1.31
N LEU A 161 -0.29 -11.24 1.64
CA LEU A 161 -1.32 -12.07 2.28
C LEU A 161 -1.46 -11.76 3.77
N VAL A 162 -0.37 -11.49 4.50
CA VAL A 162 -0.48 -11.23 5.95
C VAL A 162 -1.31 -9.98 6.23
N PRO A 163 -1.09 -8.82 5.57
CA PRO A 163 -1.95 -7.65 5.77
C PRO A 163 -3.39 -7.88 5.29
N LEU A 164 -3.60 -8.57 4.17
CA LEU A 164 -4.95 -8.82 3.64
C LEU A 164 -5.76 -9.75 4.53
N VAL A 165 -5.17 -10.87 4.97
CA VAL A 165 -5.82 -11.80 5.90
C VAL A 165 -6.07 -11.11 7.24
N GLY A 166 -5.11 -10.34 7.74
CA GLY A 166 -5.25 -9.60 8.97
C GLY A 166 -6.39 -8.57 8.92
N LEU A 167 -6.44 -7.75 7.85
CA LEU A 167 -7.53 -6.80 7.62
C LEU A 167 -8.88 -7.51 7.48
N PHE A 168 -8.94 -8.59 6.71
CA PHE A 168 -10.16 -9.38 6.54
C PHE A 168 -10.66 -9.96 7.88
N CYS A 169 -9.77 -10.56 8.66
CA CYS A 169 -10.11 -11.07 9.99
C CYS A 169 -10.60 -9.94 10.91
N SER A 170 -9.95 -8.77 10.89
CA SER A 170 -10.39 -7.60 11.66
C SER A 170 -11.81 -7.17 11.28
N GLU A 171 -12.11 -7.05 9.98
CA GLU A 171 -13.43 -6.67 9.48
C GLU A 171 -14.50 -7.73 9.80
N CYS A 172 -14.19 -9.02 9.66
CA CYS A 172 -15.10 -10.10 10.05
C CYS A 172 -15.42 -10.05 11.54
N LEU A 173 -14.43 -9.80 12.40
CA LEU A 173 -14.63 -9.67 13.84
C LEU A 173 -15.45 -8.41 14.17
N LEU A 174 -15.18 -7.29 13.50
CA LEU A 174 -15.98 -6.06 13.61
C LEU A 174 -17.46 -6.32 13.27
N LEU A 175 -17.74 -6.99 12.17
CA LEU A 175 -19.09 -7.38 11.78
C LEU A 175 -19.73 -8.32 12.80
N LEU A 176 -19.00 -9.33 13.27
CA LEU A 176 -19.48 -10.27 14.29
C LEU A 176 -19.87 -9.53 15.59
N THR A 177 -19.05 -8.57 16.04
CA THR A 177 -19.35 -7.80 17.26
C THR A 177 -20.54 -6.87 17.13
N ARG A 178 -20.90 -6.43 15.90
CA ARG A 178 -22.11 -5.62 15.65
C ARG A 178 -23.40 -6.44 15.73
N LEU A 179 -23.31 -7.75 15.51
CA LEU A 179 -24.46 -8.66 15.61
C LEU A 179 -24.81 -9.02 17.06
N GLU A 180 -24.03 -8.52 18.02
CA GLU A 180 -24.17 -8.71 19.47
C GLU A 180 -24.51 -10.15 19.93
N PRO A 181 -23.85 -11.20 19.40
CA PRO A 181 -24.09 -12.54 19.92
C PRO A 181 -23.52 -12.66 21.34
N SER A 182 -24.31 -13.22 22.25
CA SER A 182 -24.00 -13.32 23.69
C SER A 182 -22.66 -14.00 23.98
N TRP A 183 -22.24 -14.96 23.15
CA TRP A 183 -20.97 -15.67 23.29
C TRP A 183 -19.73 -14.85 22.86
N ALA A 184 -19.89 -13.79 22.06
CA ALA A 184 -18.78 -12.98 21.55
C ALA A 184 -18.40 -11.80 22.45
N MET A 185 -19.13 -11.57 23.55
CA MET A 185 -18.85 -10.50 24.52
C MET A 185 -17.42 -10.53 25.11
N PRO A 186 -16.83 -11.69 25.47
CA PRO A 186 -15.45 -11.74 25.98
C PRO A 186 -14.44 -11.38 24.90
N ILE A 187 -14.68 -11.83 23.67
CA ILE A 187 -13.85 -11.55 22.49
C ILE A 187 -13.89 -10.05 22.18
N ARG A 188 -15.06 -9.42 22.23
CA ARG A 188 -15.23 -7.97 22.06
C ARG A 188 -14.45 -7.17 23.11
N GLY A 189 -14.50 -7.60 24.38
CA GLY A 189 -13.76 -6.96 25.47
C GLY A 189 -12.24 -7.02 25.27
N ALA A 190 -11.71 -8.19 24.90
CA ALA A 190 -10.29 -8.37 24.63
C ALA A 190 -9.82 -7.60 23.38
N LEU A 191 -10.62 -7.60 22.31
CA LEU A 191 -10.25 -6.98 21.03
C LEU A 191 -10.38 -5.45 21.02
N ARG A 192 -11.25 -4.86 21.85
CA ARG A 192 -11.46 -3.40 21.90
C ARG A 192 -10.18 -2.62 22.24
N HIS A 193 -9.25 -3.25 22.96
CA HIS A 193 -7.97 -2.66 23.34
C HIS A 193 -6.83 -3.02 22.37
N SER A 194 -7.11 -3.84 21.36
CA SER A 194 -6.12 -4.31 20.40
C SER A 194 -5.94 -3.31 19.26
N VAL A 195 -4.68 -3.08 18.89
CA VAL A 195 -4.29 -2.23 17.76
C VAL A 195 -4.87 -2.75 16.44
N PHE A 196 -5.07 -4.06 16.31
CA PHE A 196 -5.65 -4.68 15.12
C PHE A 196 -7.09 -4.23 14.82
N TRP A 197 -7.78 -3.65 15.80
CA TRP A 197 -9.14 -3.11 15.65
C TRP A 197 -9.19 -1.77 14.93
N HIS A 198 -8.04 -1.10 14.81
CA HIS A 198 -7.96 0.26 14.30
C HIS A 198 -7.56 0.27 12.83
N LEU A 199 -8.35 0.95 12.02
CA LEU A 199 -8.07 1.12 10.58
C LEU A 199 -6.69 1.73 10.34
N GLY A 200 -6.24 2.65 11.22
CA GLY A 200 -4.92 3.27 11.14
C GLY A 200 -3.78 2.25 11.06
N PHE A 201 -3.81 1.23 11.93
CA PHE A 201 -2.83 0.16 11.90
C PHE A 201 -2.76 -0.54 10.53
N TRP A 202 -3.91 -0.86 9.93
CA TRP A 202 -3.96 -1.54 8.64
C TRP A 202 -3.56 -0.65 7.47
N GLU A 203 -3.84 0.67 7.52
CA GLU A 203 -3.34 1.62 6.52
C GLU A 203 -1.80 1.69 6.52
N TRP A 204 -1.20 1.85 7.70
CA TRP A 204 0.26 1.88 7.85
C TRP A 204 0.91 0.55 7.46
N THR A 205 0.32 -0.57 7.87
CA THR A 205 0.79 -1.90 7.51
C THR A 205 0.69 -2.13 5.99
N GLY A 206 -0.40 -1.69 5.37
CA GLY A 206 -0.61 -1.75 3.92
C GLY A 206 0.40 -0.91 3.14
N ALA A 207 0.67 0.32 3.59
CA ALA A 207 1.68 1.18 2.97
C ALA A 207 3.09 0.57 3.07
N ALA A 208 3.47 0.04 4.23
CA ALA A 208 4.74 -0.66 4.41
C ALA A 208 4.83 -1.91 3.52
N ALA A 209 3.75 -2.68 3.41
CA ALA A 209 3.66 -3.85 2.55
C ALA A 209 3.87 -3.53 1.07
N VAL A 210 3.25 -2.47 0.55
CA VAL A 210 3.47 -1.99 -0.83
C VAL A 210 4.94 -1.65 -1.04
N PHE A 211 5.57 -0.95 -0.10
CA PHE A 211 6.98 -0.58 -0.20
C PHE A 211 7.90 -1.81 -0.18
N VAL A 212 7.69 -2.75 0.75
CA VAL A 212 8.45 -4.02 0.83
C VAL A 212 8.28 -4.83 -0.45
N PHE A 213 7.08 -4.88 -1.01
CA PHE A 213 6.80 -5.56 -2.27
C PHE A 213 7.63 -4.98 -3.43
N LEU A 214 7.72 -3.65 -3.53
CA LEU A 214 8.53 -2.96 -4.54
C LEU A 214 10.04 -3.15 -4.32
N CYS A 215 10.51 -3.08 -3.08
CA CYS A 215 11.89 -3.41 -2.73
C CYS A 215 12.24 -4.83 -3.17
N ALA A 216 11.40 -5.81 -2.83
CA ALA A 216 11.59 -7.19 -3.26
C ALA A 216 11.63 -7.30 -4.79
N ALA A 217 10.75 -6.57 -5.50
CA ALA A 217 10.74 -6.54 -6.96
C ALA A 217 12.07 -6.03 -7.55
N VAL A 218 12.74 -5.06 -6.93
CA VAL A 218 14.01 -4.50 -7.44
C VAL A 218 15.24 -5.28 -6.99
N PHE A 219 15.28 -5.72 -5.72
CA PHE A 219 16.46 -6.34 -5.14
C PHE A 219 16.53 -7.86 -5.37
N LEU A 220 15.39 -8.56 -5.37
CA LEU A 220 15.33 -10.02 -5.47
C LEU A 220 15.03 -10.52 -6.90
N SER A 221 14.72 -9.61 -7.82
CA SER A 221 14.57 -9.97 -9.24
C SER A 221 15.94 -10.18 -9.89
N PRO A 222 16.14 -11.28 -10.63
CA PRO A 222 17.35 -11.46 -11.41
C PRO A 222 17.49 -10.34 -12.46
N PRO A 223 18.72 -9.92 -12.80
CA PRO A 223 18.96 -9.00 -13.90
C PRO A 223 18.35 -9.58 -15.18
N ASN A 224 17.68 -8.74 -15.98
CA ASN A 224 17.16 -9.18 -17.27
C ASN A 224 18.33 -9.69 -18.14
N GLY A 225 18.42 -11.01 -18.36
CA GLY A 225 19.43 -11.59 -19.26
C GLY A 225 20.09 -12.88 -18.82
N THR A 226 19.90 -13.38 -17.60
CA THR A 226 20.37 -14.72 -17.24
C THR A 226 19.25 -15.74 -17.44
N PRO A 227 19.33 -16.65 -18.43
CA PRO A 227 18.50 -17.84 -18.43
C PRO A 227 18.66 -18.53 -17.08
N VAL A 228 17.55 -18.89 -16.45
CA VAL A 228 17.59 -19.84 -15.34
C VAL A 228 18.05 -21.15 -15.97
N ASP A 229 19.31 -21.54 -15.72
CA ASP A 229 19.78 -22.85 -16.10
C ASP A 229 19.01 -23.87 -15.26
N TYR A 230 18.10 -24.59 -15.91
CA TYR A 230 17.33 -25.69 -15.30
C TYR A 230 18.18 -26.96 -15.12
N ARG A 231 19.51 -26.89 -15.36
CA ARG A 231 20.45 -27.97 -15.14
C ARG A 231 21.47 -27.61 -14.07
N SER A 232 21.09 -27.78 -12.81
CA SER A 232 22.07 -28.22 -11.81
C SER A 232 21.36 -29.17 -10.83
N PRO A 233 21.93 -30.36 -10.59
CA PRO A 233 21.27 -31.52 -9.98
C PRO A 233 20.79 -31.28 -8.54
#